data_AF-A0A942J9M2-F1
#
_entry.id   AF-A0A942J9M2-F1
#
_cell.length_a   1.000
_cell.length_b   1.000
_cell.length_c   1.000
_cell.angle_alpha   90.00
_cell.angle_beta   90.00
_cell.angle_gamma   90.00
#
_symmetry.space_group_name_H-M   'P 1'
#
loop_
_entity.id
_entity.type
_entity.pdbx_description
1 polymer ?
#
loop_
_entity_poly.entity_id
_entity_poly.type
_entity_poly.pdbx_seq_one_letter_code
_entity_poly.pdbx_strand_id
1 'polypeptide(L)'
;MNTARTGRERWQGVAWIAVSATGFGAMAIFAKIAYQEAVSLTSMLFLRFVIAGLLLAAWGVLLGMRWPRGPDLLWLVAMGALGYVGQSFCYFAALKYASAGLVGLLLYLYPAIVTVLSALLYRRRIGAARGWAVIAALAG
;
A
#
# COMPACT_ATOMS: atom_id res chain seq x y z
N MET A 1 17.38 -25.16 19.82
CA MET A 1 18.19 -23.94 19.61
C MET A 1 17.27 -22.85 19.07
N ASN A 2 17.43 -21.60 19.55
CA ASN A 2 16.99 -20.33 18.90
C ASN A 2 15.82 -19.51 19.50
N THR A 3 15.71 -19.37 20.82
CA THR A 3 14.80 -18.38 21.47
C THR A 3 15.43 -16.98 21.62
N ALA A 4 16.75 -16.85 21.48
CA ALA A 4 17.49 -15.59 21.73
C ALA A 4 17.59 -14.61 20.53
N ARG A 5 17.27 -15.02 19.29
CA ARG A 5 17.25 -14.11 18.11
C ARG A 5 16.02 -13.19 18.05
N THR A 6 15.03 -13.43 18.91
CA THR A 6 13.68 -12.86 18.79
C THR A 6 13.58 -11.39 19.19
N GLY A 7 14.44 -10.87 20.08
CA GLY A 7 14.34 -9.48 20.55
C GLY A 7 14.84 -8.44 19.54
N ARG A 8 16.04 -8.64 18.99
CA ARG A 8 16.69 -7.68 18.07
C ARG A 8 15.99 -7.63 16.70
N GLU A 9 15.58 -8.78 16.18
CA GLU A 9 14.83 -8.88 14.91
C GLU A 9 13.43 -8.24 15.04
N ARG A 10 12.78 -8.35 16.22
CA ARG A 10 11.52 -7.64 16.50
C ARG A 10 11.69 -6.13 16.48
N TRP A 11 12.71 -5.59 17.15
CA TRP A 11 12.97 -4.15 17.16
C TRP A 11 13.34 -3.61 15.77
N GLN A 12 14.07 -4.38 14.97
CA GLN A 12 14.32 -4.04 13.57
C GLN A 12 13.01 -4.01 12.77
N GLY A 13 12.13 -5.00 12.95
CA GLY A 13 10.81 -5.00 12.32
C GLY A 13 9.96 -3.79 12.71
N VAL A 14 9.93 -3.43 14.00
CA VAL A 14 9.24 -2.23 14.49
C VAL A 14 9.81 -0.95 13.86
N ALA A 15 11.14 -0.84 13.76
CA ALA A 15 11.78 0.30 13.09
C ALA A 15 11.38 0.40 11.62
N TRP A 16 11.38 -0.71 10.88
CA TRP A 16 10.93 -0.73 9.48
C TRP A 16 9.47 -0.33 9.32
N ILE A 17 8.59 -0.78 10.22
CA ILE A 17 7.18 -0.38 10.25
C ILE A 17 7.06 1.12 10.49
N ALA A 18 7.79 1.66 11.47
CA ALA A 18 7.76 3.08 11.79
C ALA A 18 8.21 3.93 10.60
N VAL A 19 9.34 3.59 9.96
CA VAL A 19 9.84 4.28 8.77
C VAL A 19 8.82 4.24 7.63
N SER A 20 8.21 3.07 7.38
CA SER A 20 7.19 2.93 6.34
C SER A 20 5.94 3.76 6.64
N ALA A 21 5.46 3.76 7.89
CA ALA A 21 4.28 4.49 8.31
C ALA A 21 4.49 6.01 8.23
N THR A 22 5.65 6.50 8.68
CA THR A 22 6.02 7.92 8.56
C THR A 22 6.13 8.33 7.10
N GLY A 23 6.77 7.53 6.25
CA GLY A 23 6.87 7.79 4.81
C GLY A 23 5.49 7.85 4.14
N PHE A 24 4.60 6.94 4.50
CA PHE A 24 3.23 6.91 3.97
C PHE A 24 2.41 8.12 4.41
N GLY A 25 2.50 8.53 5.68
CA GLY A 25 1.82 9.72 6.18
C GLY A 25 2.34 11.02 5.55
N ALA A 26 3.67 11.15 5.44
CA ALA A 26 4.32 12.31 4.83
C ALA A 26 3.96 12.48 3.35
N MET A 27 3.79 11.36 2.62
CA MET A 27 3.40 11.36 1.21
C MET A 27 2.12 12.17 0.94
N ALA A 28 1.09 12.04 1.79
CA ALA A 28 -0.16 12.76 1.62
C ALA A 28 -0.02 14.28 1.84
N ILE A 29 0.88 14.68 2.75
CA ILE A 29 1.21 16.08 3.02
C ILE A 29 1.96 16.67 1.83
N PHE A 30 3.01 16.01 1.35
CA PHE A 30 3.78 16.45 0.19
C PHE A 30 2.91 16.52 -1.08
N ALA A 31 1.95 15.61 -1.25
CA ALA A 31 0.99 15.67 -2.34
C ALA A 31 0.12 16.92 -2.31
N LYS A 32 -0.38 17.32 -1.13
CA LYS A 32 -1.13 18.57 -0.97
C LYS A 32 -0.28 19.78 -1.29
N ILE A 33 0.98 19.83 -0.84
CA ILE A 33 1.91 20.92 -1.13
C ILE A 33 2.19 21.00 -2.64
N ALA A 34 2.48 19.87 -3.29
CA ALA A 34 2.72 19.83 -4.74
C ALA A 34 1.51 20.34 -5.55
N TYR A 35 0.29 20.07 -5.10
CA TYR A 35 -0.91 20.61 -5.73
C TYR A 35 -1.07 22.12 -5.57
N GLN A 36 -0.54 22.72 -4.50
CA GLN A 36 -0.53 24.18 -4.34
C GLN A 36 0.41 24.85 -5.35
N GLU A 37 1.49 24.18 -5.74
CA GLU A 37 2.40 24.64 -6.79
C GLU A 37 1.94 24.27 -8.21
N ALA A 38 0.65 23.98 -8.39
CA ALA A 38 0.02 23.63 -9.67
C ALA A 38 0.63 22.40 -10.38
N VAL A 39 1.35 21.53 -9.65
CA VAL A 39 1.88 20.28 -10.21
C VAL A 39 0.72 19.35 -10.56
N SER A 40 0.72 18.84 -11.79
CA SER A 40 -0.32 17.92 -12.24
C SER A 40 -0.20 16.55 -11.52
N LEU A 41 -1.35 15.95 -11.22
CA LEU A 41 -1.44 14.60 -10.63
C LEU A 41 -0.66 13.58 -11.48
N THR A 42 -0.83 13.66 -12.80
CA THR A 42 -0.20 12.76 -13.76
C THR A 42 1.32 12.88 -13.73
N SER A 43 1.85 14.11 -13.73
CA SER A 43 3.30 14.35 -13.64
C SER A 43 3.89 13.83 -12.33
N MET A 44 3.19 14.03 -11.21
CA MET A 44 3.62 13.56 -9.90
C MET A 44 3.66 12.03 -9.83
N LEU A 45 2.61 11.36 -10.32
CA LEU A 45 2.55 9.90 -10.36
C LEU A 45 3.59 9.32 -11.32
N PHE A 46 3.75 9.92 -12.50
CA PHE A 46 4.74 9.51 -13.49
C PHE A 46 6.14 9.53 -12.89
N LEU A 47 6.55 10.66 -12.28
CA LEU A 47 7.86 10.78 -11.66
C LEU A 47 8.05 9.77 -10.52
N ARG A 48 7.03 9.60 -9.67
CA ARG A 48 7.06 8.63 -8.57
C ARG A 48 7.27 7.20 -9.08
N PHE A 49 6.52 6.77 -10.09
CA PHE A 49 6.61 5.39 -10.60
C PHE A 49 7.90 5.15 -11.38
N VAL A 50 8.38 6.13 -12.16
CA VAL A 50 9.65 6.01 -12.88
C VAL A 50 10.81 5.89 -11.91
N ILE A 51 10.90 6.79 -10.91
CA ILE A 51 11.95 6.73 -9.90
C ILE A 51 11.88 5.41 -9.12
N ALA A 52 10.70 5.03 -8.63
CA ALA A 52 10.53 3.80 -7.88
C ALA A 52 10.87 2.55 -8.72
N GLY A 53 10.45 2.53 -9.98
CA GLY A 53 10.74 1.44 -10.92
C GLY A 53 12.23 1.29 -11.19
N LEU A 54 12.94 2.40 -11.42
CA LEU A 54 14.40 2.40 -11.62
C LEU A 54 15.15 1.94 -10.36
N LEU A 55 14.76 2.43 -9.19
CA LEU A 55 15.38 2.01 -7.92
C LEU A 55 15.16 0.52 -7.64
N LEU A 56 13.93 0.01 -7.84
CA LEU A 56 13.62 -1.40 -7.65
C LEU A 56 14.32 -2.29 -8.69
N ALA A 57 14.43 -1.83 -9.94
CA ALA A 57 15.17 -2.55 -10.98
C ALA A 57 16.66 -2.63 -10.64
N ALA A 58 17.28 -1.51 -10.24
CA ALA A 58 18.67 -1.48 -9.80
C ALA A 58 18.90 -2.39 -8.58
N TRP A 59 18.01 -2.32 -7.58
CA TRP A 59 18.06 -3.17 -6.40
C TRP A 59 17.93 -4.66 -6.76
N GLY A 60 17.02 -5.02 -7.67
CA GLY A 60 16.86 -6.39 -8.15
C GLY A 60 18.09 -6.93 -8.85
N VAL A 61 18.77 -6.10 -9.66
CA VAL A 61 20.04 -6.46 -10.30
C VAL A 61 21.14 -6.66 -9.27
N LEU A 62 21.26 -5.77 -8.27
CA LEU A 62 22.25 -5.88 -7.20
C LEU A 62 22.08 -7.15 -6.35
N LEU A 63 20.84 -7.59 -6.14
CA LEU A 63 20.52 -8.82 -5.43
C LEU A 63 20.61 -10.09 -6.31
N GLY A 64 20.93 -9.97 -7.60
CA GLY A 64 20.96 -11.09 -8.53
C GLY A 64 19.59 -11.76 -8.72
N MET A 65 18.50 -11.01 -8.52
CA MET A 65 17.14 -11.54 -8.66
C MET A 65 16.86 -11.91 -10.11
N ARG A 66 16.28 -13.09 -10.30
CA ARG A 66 15.81 -13.53 -11.62
C ARG A 66 14.50 -12.82 -11.95
N TRP A 67 14.43 -12.24 -13.15
CA TRP A 67 13.19 -11.65 -13.63
C TRP A 67 12.12 -12.74 -13.80
N PRO A 68 10.89 -12.51 -13.30
CA PRO A 68 9.77 -13.41 -13.54
C PRO A 68 9.48 -13.47 -15.05
N ARG A 69 9.14 -14.66 -15.56
CA ARG A 69 8.89 -14.92 -16.98
C ARG A 69 7.54 -15.62 -17.15
N GLY A 70 6.92 -15.42 -18.32
CA GLY A 70 5.68 -16.12 -18.69
C GLY A 70 4.44 -15.56 -17.97
N PRO A 71 3.48 -16.41 -17.56
CA PRO A 71 2.20 -15.98 -17.00
C PRO A 71 2.34 -15.23 -15.67
N ASP A 72 3.38 -15.50 -14.89
CA ASP A 72 3.66 -14.77 -13.65
C ASP A 72 3.97 -13.29 -13.93
N LEU A 73 4.72 -13.00 -15.00
CA LEU A 73 5.00 -11.64 -15.43
C LEU A 73 3.70 -10.92 -15.81
N LEU A 74 2.78 -11.60 -16.50
CA LEU A 74 1.48 -11.02 -16.85
C LEU A 74 0.66 -10.68 -15.59
N TRP A 75 0.62 -11.56 -14.60
CA TRP A 75 -0.06 -11.29 -13.33
C TRP A 75 0.58 -10.16 -12.54
N LEU A 76 1.91 -10.11 -12.49
CA LEU A 76 2.66 -9.01 -11.87
C LEU A 76 2.38 -7.67 -12.55
N VAL A 77 2.39 -7.64 -13.88
CA VAL A 77 2.05 -6.44 -14.66
C VAL A 77 0.60 -6.04 -14.43
N ALA A 78 -0.35 -6.98 -14.43
CA ALA A 78 -1.75 -6.69 -14.17
C ALA A 78 -1.95 -6.12 -12.75
N MET A 79 -1.37 -6.75 -11.72
CA MET A 79 -1.45 -6.26 -10.34
C MET A 79 -0.79 -4.89 -10.17
N GLY A 80 0.35 -4.64 -10.81
CA GLY A 80 1.03 -3.35 -10.77
C GLY A 80 0.27 -2.25 -11.52
N ALA A 81 -0.06 -2.49 -12.78
CA ALA A 81 -0.65 -1.49 -13.67
C ALA A 81 -2.15 -1.26 -13.42
N LEU A 82 -2.94 -2.30 -13.17
CA LEU A 82 -4.38 -2.13 -12.90
C LEU A 82 -4.63 -1.93 -11.41
N GLY A 83 -4.02 -2.76 -10.56
CA GLY A 83 -4.21 -2.70 -9.12
C GLY A 83 -3.54 -1.47 -8.51
N TYR A 84 -2.21 -1.44 -8.51
CA TYR A 84 -1.45 -0.45 -7.75
C TYR A 84 -1.46 0.96 -8.37
N VAL A 85 -1.29 1.08 -9.69
CA VAL A 85 -1.37 2.39 -10.37
C VAL A 85 -2.79 2.94 -10.30
N GLY A 86 -3.81 2.12 -10.53
CA GLY A 86 -5.21 2.51 -10.36
C GLY A 86 -5.52 2.98 -8.94
N GLN A 87 -5.11 2.20 -7.93
CA GLN A 87 -5.28 2.57 -6.51
C GLN A 87 -4.52 3.85 -6.14
N SER A 88 -3.30 4.03 -6.66
CA SER A 88 -2.52 5.25 -6.45
C SER A 88 -3.18 6.46 -7.10
N PHE A 89 -3.68 6.32 -8.33
CA PHE A 89 -4.40 7.39 -9.01
C PHE A 89 -5.65 7.80 -8.22
N CYS A 90 -6.47 6.84 -7.81
CA CYS A 90 -7.67 7.11 -7.00
C CYS A 90 -7.33 7.79 -5.67
N TYR A 91 -6.28 7.33 -4.97
CA TYR A 91 -5.85 7.92 -3.70
C TYR A 91 -5.42 9.38 -3.86
N PHE A 92 -4.51 9.66 -4.81
CA PHE A 92 -4.02 11.01 -5.03
C PHE A 92 -5.07 11.93 -5.66
N ALA A 93 -5.99 11.41 -6.46
CA ALA A 93 -7.15 12.14 -6.93
C ALA A 93 -8.08 12.51 -5.76
N ALA A 94 -8.36 11.57 -4.85
CA ALA A 94 -9.19 11.84 -3.67
C ALA A 94 -8.61 12.94 -2.77
N LEU A 95 -7.28 13.07 -2.69
CA LEU A 95 -6.61 14.17 -1.97
C LEU A 95 -6.93 15.56 -2.56
N LYS A 96 -7.39 15.67 -3.80
CA LYS A 96 -7.88 16.96 -4.34
C LYS A 96 -9.25 17.35 -3.77
N TYR A 97 -10.08 16.36 -3.46
CA TYR A 97 -11.46 16.56 -3.01
C TYR A 97 -11.63 16.49 -1.49
N ALA A 98 -10.68 15.87 -0.78
CA ALA A 98 -10.77 15.64 0.66
C ALA A 98 -9.46 15.99 1.40
N SER A 99 -9.52 16.02 2.73
CA SER A 99 -8.33 16.18 3.58
C SER A 99 -7.52 14.88 3.63
N ALA A 100 -6.21 14.99 3.89
CA ALA A 100 -5.33 13.83 4.01
C ALA A 100 -5.81 12.84 5.09
N GLY A 101 -6.38 13.36 6.19
CA GLY A 101 -6.95 12.54 7.26
C GLY A 101 -8.16 11.72 6.81
N LEU A 102 -9.09 12.33 6.07
CA LEU A 102 -10.28 11.62 5.58
C LEU A 102 -9.91 10.52 4.58
N VAL A 103 -9.03 10.84 3.62
CA VAL A 103 -8.57 9.86 2.62
C VAL A 103 -7.79 8.72 3.30
N GLY A 104 -6.99 9.03 4.32
CA GLY A 104 -6.32 8.03 5.14
C GLY A 104 -7.29 7.13 5.90
N LEU A 105 -8.33 7.69 6.53
CA LEU A 105 -9.36 6.93 7.23
C LEU A 105 -10.11 5.98 6.28
N LEU A 106 -10.51 6.48 5.12
CA LEU A 106 -11.13 5.67 4.05
C LEU A 106 -10.21 4.53 3.60
N LEU A 107 -8.90 4.80 3.48
CA LEU A 107 -7.93 3.77 3.14
C LEU A 107 -7.80 2.73 4.26
N TYR A 108 -7.83 3.14 5.53
CA TYR A 108 -7.82 2.21 6.66
C TYR A 108 -9.11 1.40 6.80
N LEU A 109 -10.18 1.76 6.08
CA LEU A 109 -11.38 0.94 5.95
C LEU A 109 -11.18 -0.26 5.01
N TYR A 110 -10.18 -0.22 4.13
CA TYR A 110 -9.88 -1.26 3.16
C TYR A 110 -9.79 -2.69 3.76
N PRO A 111 -9.10 -2.94 4.89
CA PRO A 111 -9.05 -4.28 5.47
C PRO A 111 -10.43 -4.85 5.83
N ALA A 112 -11.36 -4.01 6.29
CA ALA A 112 -12.73 -4.43 6.57
C ALA A 112 -13.46 -4.77 5.27
N ILE A 113 -13.38 -3.90 4.26
CA ILE A 113 -13.98 -4.11 2.94
C ILE A 113 -13.47 -5.41 2.30
N VAL A 114 -12.16 -5.62 2.29
CA VAL A 114 -11.52 -6.83 1.72
C VAL A 114 -11.91 -8.07 2.48
N THR A 115 -12.02 -8.00 3.80
CA THR A 115 -12.43 -9.15 4.63
C THR A 115 -13.85 -9.59 4.28
N VAL A 116 -14.78 -8.63 4.18
CA VAL A 116 -16.18 -8.90 3.78
C VAL A 116 -16.23 -9.43 2.34
N LEU A 117 -15.54 -8.77 1.41
CA LEU A 117 -15.54 -9.15 0.00
C LEU A 117 -14.93 -10.54 -0.23
N SER A 118 -13.85 -10.87 0.49
CA SER A 118 -13.20 -12.18 0.44
C SER A 118 -14.15 -13.28 0.95
N ALA A 119 -14.89 -13.01 2.03
CA ALA A 119 -15.88 -13.96 2.53
C ALA A 119 -17.02 -14.20 1.53
N LEU A 120 -17.47 -13.15 0.86
CA LEU A 120 -18.53 -13.22 -0.15
C LEU A 120 -18.05 -13.98 -1.40
N LEU A 121 -16.88 -13.63 -1.93
CA LEU A 121 -16.35 -14.17 -3.19
C LEU A 121 -15.87 -15.61 -3.07
N TYR A 122 -15.21 -15.96 -1.95
CA TYR A 122 -14.69 -17.31 -1.70
C TYR A 122 -15.66 -18.18 -0.89
N ARG A 123 -16.87 -17.68 -0.57
CA ARG A 123 -17.90 -18.35 0.26
C ARG A 123 -17.32 -18.97 1.55
N ARG A 124 -16.31 -18.33 2.15
CA ARG A 124 -15.68 -18.82 3.40
C ARG A 124 -16.42 -18.23 4.60
N ARG A 125 -16.75 -19.09 5.58
CA ARG A 125 -17.35 -18.64 6.85
C ARG A 125 -16.35 -17.75 7.59
N ILE A 126 -16.75 -16.51 7.86
CA ILE A 126 -16.01 -15.61 8.74
C ILE A 126 -16.19 -16.13 10.17
N GLY A 127 -15.11 -16.50 10.85
CA GLY A 127 -15.18 -16.86 12.28
C GLY A 127 -15.63 -15.64 13.10
N ALA A 128 -16.37 -15.87 14.19
CA ALA A 128 -17.00 -14.81 15.00
C ALA A 128 -16.03 -13.67 15.39
N ALA A 129 -14.78 -13.99 15.74
CA ALA A 129 -13.76 -13.00 16.07
C ALA A 129 -13.41 -12.04 14.91
N ARG A 130 -13.36 -12.54 13.66
CA ARG A 130 -13.15 -11.68 12.47
C ARG A 130 -14.39 -10.85 12.16
N GLY A 131 -15.59 -11.39 12.40
CA GLY A 131 -16.84 -10.65 12.26
C GLY A 131 -16.89 -9.45 13.23
N TRP A 132 -16.56 -9.69 14.50
CA TRP A 132 -16.48 -8.62 15.50
C TRP A 132 -15.40 -7.59 15.19
N ALA A 133 -14.23 -8.02 14.69
CA ALA A 133 -13.18 -7.08 14.27
C ALA A 133 -13.62 -6.17 13.10
N VAL A 134 -14.37 -6.71 12.13
CA VAL A 134 -14.93 -5.93 11.03
C VAL A 134 -15.99 -4.95 11.54
N ILE A 135 -16.90 -5.39 12.42
CA ILE A 135 -17.93 -4.52 12.99
C ILE A 135 -17.29 -3.39 13.81
N ALA A 136 -16.30 -3.71 14.65
CA ALA A 136 -15.57 -2.71 15.44
C ALA A 136 -14.83 -1.71 14.52
N ALA A 137 -14.16 -2.18 13.47
CA ALA A 137 -13.49 -1.31 12.50
C ALA A 137 -14.46 -0.42 11.69
N LEU A 138 -15.70 -0.85 11.48
CA LEU A 138 -16.75 -0.06 10.83
C LEU A 138 -17.44 0.92 11.79
N ALA A 139 -17.49 0.60 13.09
CA ALA A 139 -18.13 1.42 14.11
C ALA A 139 -17.30 2.65 14.52
N GLY A 140 -15.97 2.58 14.35
CA GLY A 140 -15.04 3.69 14.64
C GLY A 140 -14.02 3.33 15.71
#